data_AF-A0A154W479-F1
#
_entry.id   AF-A0A154W479-F1
#
_cell.length_a   1.000
_cell.length_b   1.000
_cell.length_c   1.000
_cell.angle_alpha   90.00
_cell.angle_beta   90.00
_cell.angle_gamma   90.00
#
_symmetry.space_group_name_H-M   'P 1'
#
loop_
_entity.id
_entity.type
_entity.pdbx_description
1 polymer ?
#
loop_
_entity_poly.entity_id
_entity_poly.type
_entity_poly.pdbx_seq_one_letter_code
_entity_poly.pdbx_strand_id
1 'polypeptide(L)'
;MSDDSDPTAPATDDLFQELVAREREIGAMPVGLDRFRAMNALIDEARMAVRMVDGRVNQMSQERNVVRDELTFVKRHRGRIQALRTLLAGSYRHPDLALANFDGFALNHEAAKLRVMMKDPERLGMLRGGAFLGLVKNEQRKQALDNYERQVKKALENLLGDHRAYLHSMARNWEGQMEELNAKIAHESDQKTALSAFVKELQEQARVDAKLLQRTDLTGLQPAEKRVLDWLCGAHEPAPDAAPVAEK
;
A
#
# COMPACT_ATOMS: atom_id res chain seq x y z
N MET A 1 2.56 -14.52 9.35
CA MET A 1 1.61 -14.86 10.44
C MET A 1 1.20 -13.53 11.05
N SER A 2 0.06 -12.94 10.72
CA SER A 2 -1.22 -13.51 10.32
C SER A 2 -1.58 -13.19 8.88
N ASP A 3 -2.05 -14.21 8.18
CA ASP A 3 -2.76 -14.11 6.91
C ASP A 3 -4.21 -13.75 7.29
N ASP A 4 -4.49 -12.47 7.51
CA ASP A 4 -5.86 -11.93 7.69
C ASP A 4 -6.38 -11.45 6.34
N SER A 5 -6.25 -12.30 5.31
CA SER A 5 -7.13 -12.21 4.16
C SER A 5 -8.51 -12.63 4.63
N ASP A 6 -9.35 -11.64 4.95
CA ASP A 6 -10.75 -11.81 5.32
C ASP A 6 -11.43 -12.76 4.33
N PRO A 7 -11.75 -14.02 4.72
CA PRO A 7 -12.20 -15.07 3.78
C PRO A 7 -13.66 -14.87 3.33
N THR A 8 -14.24 -13.68 3.54
CA THR A 8 -15.66 -13.41 3.33
C THR A 8 -15.96 -12.36 2.26
N ALA A 9 -14.95 -11.65 1.74
CA ALA A 9 -15.16 -10.78 0.59
C ALA A 9 -15.12 -11.61 -0.72
N PRO A 10 -16.23 -11.69 -1.49
CA PRO A 10 -16.19 -12.36 -2.79
C PRO A 10 -15.14 -11.71 -3.68
N ALA A 11 -14.44 -12.52 -4.46
CA ALA A 11 -13.51 -12.00 -5.46
C ALA A 11 -14.27 -11.00 -6.36
N THR A 12 -13.64 -9.88 -6.70
CA THR A 12 -14.30 -8.81 -7.49
C THR A 12 -14.85 -9.35 -8.82
N ASP A 13 -14.22 -10.39 -9.37
CA ASP A 13 -14.70 -11.09 -10.57
C ASP A 13 -16.05 -11.76 -10.36
N ASP A 14 -16.25 -12.48 -9.25
CA ASP A 14 -17.51 -13.14 -8.93
C ASP A 14 -18.64 -12.12 -8.79
N LEU A 15 -18.32 -11.00 -8.13
CA LEU A 15 -19.27 -9.90 -7.94
C LEU A 15 -19.63 -9.24 -9.28
N PHE A 16 -18.68 -9.05 -10.18
CA PHE A 16 -18.97 -8.50 -11.52
C PHE A 16 -19.85 -9.47 -12.34
N GLN A 17 -19.57 -10.77 -12.30
CA GLN A 17 -20.38 -11.77 -13.00
C GLN A 17 -21.81 -11.84 -12.46
N GLU A 18 -22.00 -11.74 -11.14
CA GLU A 18 -23.33 -11.71 -10.53
C GLU A 18 -24.13 -10.49 -11.00
N LEU A 19 -23.51 -9.30 -11.02
CA LEU A 19 -24.15 -8.07 -11.50
C LEU A 19 -24.56 -8.17 -12.97
N VAL A 20 -23.71 -8.75 -13.83
CA VAL A 20 -24.02 -8.97 -15.24
C VAL A 20 -25.14 -10.01 -15.42
N ALA A 21 -25.18 -11.05 -14.60
CA ALA A 21 -26.26 -12.03 -14.63
C ALA A 21 -27.60 -11.37 -14.28
N ARG A 22 -27.64 -10.55 -13.22
CA ARG A 22 -28.84 -9.80 -12.82
C ARG A 22 -29.30 -8.80 -13.88
N GLU A 23 -28.36 -8.12 -14.56
CA GLU A 23 -28.67 -7.22 -15.67
C GLU A 23 -29.43 -7.93 -16.78
N ARG A 24 -28.99 -9.13 -17.17
CA ARG A 24 -29.67 -9.95 -18.18
C ARG A 24 -31.05 -10.41 -17.74
N GLU A 25 -31.21 -10.81 -16.48
CA GLU A 25 -32.49 -11.21 -15.91
C GLU A 25 -33.50 -10.05 -15.94
N ILE A 26 -33.06 -8.86 -15.53
CA ILE A 26 -33.89 -7.63 -15.57
C ILE A 26 -34.20 -7.23 -17.01
N GLY A 27 -33.24 -7.36 -17.92
CA GLY A 27 -33.42 -7.07 -19.35
C GLY A 27 -34.49 -7.94 -20.02
N ALA A 28 -34.70 -9.16 -19.52
CA ALA A 28 -35.75 -10.07 -19.98
C ALA A 28 -37.15 -9.74 -19.42
N MET A 29 -37.25 -8.91 -18.39
CA MET A 29 -38.53 -8.46 -17.85
C MET A 29 -39.25 -7.53 -18.84
N PRO A 30 -40.60 -7.57 -18.90
CA PRO A 30 -41.36 -6.61 -19.68
C PRO A 30 -41.14 -5.19 -19.15
N VAL A 31 -41.15 -4.21 -20.06
CA VAL A 31 -41.03 -2.79 -19.69
C VAL A 31 -42.22 -2.40 -18.84
N GLY A 32 -41.94 -2.01 -17.60
CA GLY A 32 -42.94 -1.71 -16.58
C GLY A 32 -42.30 -1.30 -15.27
N LEU A 33 -43.14 -1.04 -14.27
CA LEU A 33 -42.74 -0.52 -12.96
C LEU A 33 -41.76 -1.44 -12.23
N ASP A 34 -41.97 -2.76 -12.31
CA ASP A 34 -41.11 -3.74 -11.63
C ASP A 34 -39.70 -3.81 -12.24
N ARG A 35 -39.60 -3.74 -13.57
CA ARG A 35 -38.31 -3.64 -14.27
C ARG A 35 -37.57 -2.35 -13.90
N PHE A 36 -38.29 -1.22 -13.83
CA PHE A 36 -37.70 0.05 -13.40
C PHE A 36 -37.15 0.00 -11.97
N ARG A 37 -37.90 -0.60 -11.03
CA ARG A 37 -37.47 -0.81 -9.65
C ARG A 37 -36.25 -1.71 -9.56
N ALA A 38 -36.28 -2.85 -10.27
CA ALA A 38 -35.18 -3.80 -10.29
C ALA A 38 -33.91 -3.17 -10.89
N MET A 39 -34.03 -2.40 -11.97
CA MET A 39 -32.91 -1.69 -12.59
C MET A 39 -32.30 -0.64 -11.65
N ASN A 40 -33.11 0.13 -10.93
CA ASN A 40 -32.59 1.09 -9.94
C ASN A 40 -31.87 0.37 -8.78
N ALA A 41 -32.42 -0.74 -8.29
CA ALA A 41 -31.76 -1.55 -7.26
C ALA A 41 -30.39 -2.07 -7.76
N LEU A 42 -30.33 -2.58 -9.00
CA LEU A 42 -29.07 -3.04 -9.60
C LEU A 42 -28.04 -1.90 -9.75
N ILE A 43 -28.47 -0.70 -10.13
CA ILE A 43 -27.58 0.48 -10.20
C ILE A 43 -26.97 0.80 -8.84
N ASP A 44 -27.77 0.74 -7.77
CA ASP A 44 -27.29 1.02 -6.42
C ASP A 44 -26.36 -0.09 -5.91
N GLU A 45 -26.67 -1.36 -6.19
CA GLU A 45 -25.78 -2.50 -5.92
C GLU A 45 -24.44 -2.35 -6.65
N ALA A 46 -24.46 -2.03 -7.95
CA ALA A 46 -23.25 -1.82 -8.74
C ALA A 46 -22.44 -0.59 -8.26
N ARG A 47 -23.10 0.47 -7.76
CA ARG A 47 -22.41 1.61 -7.11
C ARG A 47 -21.80 1.23 -5.76
N MET A 48 -22.44 0.35 -4.98
CA MET A 48 -21.87 -0.18 -3.75
C MET A 48 -20.64 -1.04 -4.05
N ALA A 49 -20.70 -1.89 -5.08
CA ALA A 49 -19.59 -2.67 -5.57
C ALA A 49 -18.37 -1.81 -5.95
N VAL A 50 -18.59 -0.75 -6.74
CA VAL A 50 -17.52 0.20 -7.09
C VAL A 50 -16.87 0.82 -5.84
N ARG A 51 -17.67 1.21 -4.84
CA ARG A 51 -17.16 1.75 -3.57
C ARG A 51 -16.36 0.73 -2.77
N MET A 52 -16.79 -0.53 -2.77
CA MET A 52 -16.09 -1.62 -2.10
C MET A 52 -14.72 -1.89 -2.73
N VAL A 53 -14.67 -1.97 -4.07
CA VAL A 53 -13.41 -2.15 -4.82
C VAL A 53 -12.48 -0.96 -4.59
N ASP A 54 -13.01 0.27 -4.61
CA ASP A 54 -12.22 1.47 -4.31
C ASP A 54 -11.62 1.44 -2.90
N GLY A 55 -12.40 0.99 -1.90
CA GLY A 55 -11.91 0.77 -0.54
C GLY A 55 -10.73 -0.20 -0.49
N ARG A 56 -10.83 -1.34 -1.20
CA ARG A 56 -9.77 -2.35 -1.29
C ARG A 56 -8.52 -1.83 -1.99
N VAL A 57 -8.67 -1.11 -3.11
CA VAL A 57 -7.56 -0.45 -3.81
C VAL A 57 -6.85 0.55 -2.89
N ASN A 58 -7.59 1.34 -2.12
CA ASN A 58 -7.02 2.28 -1.16
C ASN A 58 -6.25 1.57 -0.03
N GLN A 59 -6.80 0.47 0.50
CA GLN A 59 -6.10 -0.34 1.51
C GLN A 59 -4.80 -0.93 0.97
N MET A 60 -4.84 -1.60 -0.17
CA MET A 60 -3.63 -2.16 -0.80
C MET A 60 -2.61 -1.08 -1.14
N SER A 61 -3.05 0.12 -1.52
CA SER A 61 -2.17 1.28 -1.77
C SER A 61 -1.46 1.75 -0.49
N GLN A 62 -2.15 1.71 0.66
CA GLN A 62 -1.54 2.00 1.97
C GLN A 62 -0.50 0.94 2.34
N GLU A 63 -0.83 -0.34 2.20
CA GLU A 63 0.10 -1.46 2.43
C GLU A 63 1.33 -1.37 1.52
N ARG A 64 1.13 -1.05 0.23
CA ARG A 64 2.21 -0.80 -0.73
C ARG A 64 3.12 0.33 -0.27
N ASN A 65 2.58 1.40 0.30
CA ASN A 65 3.41 2.50 0.80
C ASN A 65 4.30 2.06 1.97
N VAL A 66 3.78 1.23 2.89
CA VAL A 66 4.57 0.65 3.98
C VAL A 66 5.71 -0.22 3.43
N VAL A 67 5.40 -1.12 2.48
CA VAL A 67 6.41 -1.97 1.82
C VAL A 67 7.45 -1.14 1.09
N ARG A 68 7.05 -0.07 0.39
CA ARG A 68 7.96 0.84 -0.31
C ARG A 68 8.90 1.56 0.67
N ASP A 69 8.38 2.00 1.81
CA ASP A 69 9.15 2.71 2.81
C ASP A 69 10.18 1.77 3.48
N GLU A 70 9.79 0.51 3.77
CA GLU A 70 10.69 -0.55 4.22
C GLU A 70 11.78 -0.88 3.19
N LEU A 71 11.41 -1.05 1.92
CA LEU A 71 12.36 -1.27 0.83
C LEU A 71 13.39 -0.14 0.75
N THR A 72 12.92 1.10 0.89
CA THR A 72 13.76 2.29 0.88
C THR A 72 14.70 2.32 2.09
N PHE A 73 14.19 1.97 3.28
CA PHE A 73 14.98 1.82 4.49
C PHE A 73 16.11 0.79 4.30
N VAL A 74 15.78 -0.41 3.81
CA VAL A 74 16.75 -1.49 3.55
C VAL A 74 17.80 -1.05 2.53
N LYS A 75 17.41 -0.44 1.41
CA LYS A 75 18.34 0.04 0.38
C LYS A 75 19.30 1.11 0.92
N ARG A 76 18.79 2.10 1.67
CA ARG A 76 19.63 3.13 2.30
C ARG A 76 20.60 2.52 3.31
N HIS A 77 20.12 1.60 4.15
CA HIS A 77 20.95 0.97 5.17
C HIS A 77 22.03 0.06 4.56
N ARG A 78 21.71 -0.68 3.50
CA ARG A 78 22.69 -1.46 2.72
C ARG A 78 23.80 -0.59 2.13
N GLY A 79 23.46 0.60 1.61
CA GLY A 79 24.44 1.59 1.17
C GLY A 79 25.38 2.05 2.29
N ARG A 80 24.84 2.30 3.49
CA ARG A 80 25.66 2.64 4.67
C ARG A 80 26.59 1.48 5.09
N ILE A 81 26.11 0.23 5.04
CA ILE A 81 26.94 -0.96 5.32
C ILE A 81 28.06 -1.10 4.29
N GLN A 82 27.78 -0.87 3.01
CA GLN A 82 28.80 -0.90 1.97
C GLN A 82 29.87 0.18 2.18
N ALA A 83 29.48 1.39 2.58
CA ALA A 83 30.43 2.43 2.96
C ALA A 83 31.25 2.02 4.19
N LEU A 84 30.62 1.46 5.23
CA LEU A 84 31.31 0.94 6.42
C LEU A 84 32.33 -0.15 6.05
N ARG A 85 31.98 -1.08 5.15
CA ARG A 85 32.89 -2.14 4.69
C ARG A 85 34.18 -1.56 4.09
N THR A 86 34.08 -0.50 3.29
CA THR A 86 35.25 0.21 2.75
C THR A 86 36.10 0.83 3.86
N LEU A 87 35.48 1.45 4.87
CA LEU A 87 36.20 2.02 6.02
C LEU A 87 36.89 0.94 6.86
N LEU A 88 36.20 -0.19 7.08
CA LEU A 88 36.73 -1.33 7.83
C LEU A 88 37.99 -1.91 7.17
N ALA A 89 38.11 -1.88 5.84
CA ALA A 89 39.31 -2.34 5.13
C ALA A 89 40.57 -1.52 5.48
N GLY A 90 40.41 -0.28 5.94
CA GLY A 90 41.50 0.55 6.47
C GLY A 90 42.00 0.11 7.85
N SER A 91 41.14 -0.52 8.65
CA SER A 91 41.44 -0.88 10.05
C SER A 91 41.65 -2.38 10.27
N TYR A 92 40.92 -3.25 9.57
CA TYR A 92 40.87 -4.69 9.83
C TYR A 92 41.56 -5.52 8.74
N ARG A 93 42.16 -6.65 9.14
CA ARG A 93 42.70 -7.63 8.17
C ARG A 93 41.59 -8.31 7.38
N HIS A 94 40.47 -8.57 8.05
CA HIS A 94 39.29 -9.21 7.48
C HIS A 94 38.07 -8.31 7.73
N PRO A 95 37.80 -7.33 6.86
CA PRO A 95 36.69 -6.38 7.06
C PRO A 95 35.32 -7.06 7.08
N ASP A 96 35.16 -8.15 6.32
CA ASP A 96 33.90 -8.91 6.26
C ASP A 96 33.62 -9.66 7.55
N LEU A 97 34.66 -10.23 8.17
CA LEU A 97 34.53 -10.86 9.47
C LEU A 97 34.21 -9.82 10.56
N ALA A 98 34.81 -8.64 10.48
CA ALA A 98 34.51 -7.54 11.39
C ALA A 98 33.05 -7.08 11.28
N LEU A 99 32.52 -7.01 10.05
CA LEU A 99 31.12 -6.70 9.81
C LEU A 99 30.20 -7.82 10.31
N ALA A 100 30.51 -9.10 10.05
CA ALA A 100 29.73 -10.22 10.56
C ALA A 100 29.70 -10.27 12.10
N ASN A 101 30.82 -9.95 12.76
CA ASN A 101 30.88 -9.82 14.21
C ASN A 101 30.02 -8.64 14.70
N PHE A 102 30.02 -7.52 13.98
CA PHE A 102 29.14 -6.39 14.28
C PHE A 102 27.66 -6.78 14.18
N ASP A 103 27.26 -7.45 13.10
CA ASP A 103 25.90 -7.96 12.91
C ASP A 103 25.52 -8.90 14.07
N GLY A 104 26.42 -9.83 14.43
CA GLY A 104 26.25 -10.75 15.56
C GLY A 104 26.10 -10.02 16.89
N PHE A 105 26.90 -8.99 17.17
CA PHE A 105 26.74 -8.19 18.37
C PHE A 105 25.41 -7.44 18.38
N ALA A 106 25.00 -6.87 17.25
CA ALA A 106 23.77 -6.10 17.14
C ALA A 106 22.49 -6.93 17.37
N LEU A 107 22.54 -8.22 17.04
CA LEU A 107 21.45 -9.16 17.35
C LEU A 107 21.38 -9.52 18.83
N ASN A 108 22.52 -9.55 19.52
CA ASN A 108 22.64 -10.08 20.88
C ASN A 108 22.69 -9.00 21.99
N HIS A 109 22.91 -7.74 21.62
CA HIS A 109 23.13 -6.66 22.58
C HIS A 109 22.34 -5.40 22.21
N GLU A 110 21.93 -4.65 23.22
CA GLU A 110 21.31 -3.34 23.05
C GLU A 110 22.33 -2.29 22.57
N ALA A 111 21.84 -1.24 21.91
CA ALA A 111 22.67 -0.17 21.36
C ALA A 111 23.60 0.48 22.39
N ALA A 112 23.16 0.64 23.65
CA ALA A 112 23.99 1.18 24.72
C ALA A 112 25.21 0.30 25.02
N LYS A 113 25.02 -1.02 25.09
CA LYS A 113 26.10 -1.99 25.32
C LYS A 113 27.03 -2.06 24.11
N LEU A 114 26.48 -1.99 22.89
CA LEU A 114 27.27 -1.93 21.67
C LEU A 114 28.19 -0.71 21.63
N ARG A 115 27.71 0.48 22.00
CA ARG A 115 28.56 1.68 22.09
C ARG A 115 29.77 1.49 23.00
N VAL A 116 29.61 0.78 24.11
CA VAL A 116 30.72 0.47 25.02
C VAL A 116 31.67 -0.54 24.38
N MET A 117 31.15 -1.60 23.76
CA MET A 117 31.96 -2.62 23.09
C MET A 117 32.76 -2.04 21.93
N MET A 118 32.18 -1.13 21.14
CA MET A 118 32.85 -0.51 19.99
C MET A 118 33.94 0.50 20.39
N LYS A 119 34.16 0.77 21.69
CA LYS A 119 35.35 1.51 22.14
C LYS A 119 36.63 0.70 21.98
N ASP A 120 36.52 -0.63 21.98
CA ASP A 120 37.65 -1.52 21.81
C ASP A 120 37.61 -2.12 20.39
N PRO A 121 38.49 -1.66 19.48
CA PRO A 121 38.47 -2.08 18.08
C PRO A 121 38.78 -3.57 17.90
N GLU A 122 39.48 -4.21 18.83
CA GLU A 122 39.86 -5.63 18.69
C GLU A 122 38.67 -6.58 18.88
N ARG A 123 37.57 -6.11 19.48
CA ARG A 123 36.34 -6.89 19.66
C ARG A 123 35.65 -7.26 18.35
N LEU A 124 35.77 -6.41 17.35
CA LEU A 124 35.24 -6.70 16.01
C LEU A 124 36.16 -7.65 15.24
N GLY A 125 37.45 -7.71 15.58
CA GLY A 125 38.40 -8.63 14.97
C GLY A 125 39.83 -8.12 14.93
N MET A 126 40.68 -8.84 14.19
CA MET A 126 42.10 -8.52 14.10
C MET A 126 42.36 -7.28 13.24
N LEU A 127 42.94 -6.23 13.85
CA LEU A 127 43.38 -5.05 13.12
C LEU A 127 44.63 -5.34 12.26
N ARG A 128 44.83 -4.51 11.23
CA ARG A 128 46.01 -4.56 10.36
C ARG A 128 47.29 -4.23 11.15
N GLY A 129 48.42 -4.64 10.60
CA GLY A 129 49.72 -4.49 11.25
C GLY A 129 49.94 -5.49 12.39
N GLY A 130 51.05 -5.30 13.09
CA GLY A 130 51.49 -6.12 14.21
C GLY A 130 51.74 -5.27 15.44
N ALA A 131 51.60 -5.88 16.61
CA ALA A 131 52.02 -5.30 17.87
C ALA A 131 52.88 -6.34 18.60
N PHE A 132 54.10 -5.95 18.99
CA PHE A 132 54.94 -6.79 19.83
C PHE A 132 54.55 -6.58 21.29
N LEU A 133 54.15 -7.67 21.97
CA LEU A 133 53.62 -7.67 23.35
C LEU A 133 52.46 -6.69 23.58
N GLY A 134 51.72 -6.29 22.54
CA GLY A 134 50.67 -5.27 22.63
C GLY A 134 51.16 -3.83 22.86
N LEU A 135 52.46 -3.64 23.14
CA LEU A 135 53.06 -2.37 23.54
C LEU A 135 53.70 -1.64 22.35
N VAL A 136 54.46 -2.36 21.52
CA VAL A 136 55.17 -1.76 20.38
C VAL A 136 54.37 -2.02 19.11
N LYS A 137 53.61 -1.01 18.68
CA LYS A 137 52.76 -1.05 17.48
C LYS A 137 53.58 -0.63 16.27
N ASN A 138 53.57 -1.43 15.20
CA ASN A 138 54.16 -1.03 13.94
C ASN A 138 53.34 0.08 13.27
N GLU A 139 53.90 0.71 12.24
CA GLU A 139 53.28 1.86 11.57
C GLU A 139 51.89 1.51 10.99
N GLN A 140 51.76 0.33 10.38
CA GLN A 140 50.48 -0.16 9.87
C GLN A 140 49.43 -0.34 10.98
N ARG A 141 49.83 -0.77 12.19
CA ARG A 141 48.92 -0.91 13.33
C ARG A 141 48.49 0.44 13.88
N LYS A 142 49.37 1.44 13.87
CA LYS A 142 49.03 2.83 14.25
C LYS A 142 48.01 3.42 13.27
N GLN A 143 48.27 3.31 11.96
CA GLN A 143 47.35 3.78 10.92
C GLN A 143 45.98 3.10 10.99
N ALA A 144 45.94 1.80 11.27
CA ALA A 144 44.70 1.05 11.43
C ALA A 144 43.84 1.57 12.61
N LEU A 145 44.49 1.88 13.73
CA LEU A 145 43.83 2.45 14.92
C LEU A 145 43.38 3.89 14.67
N ASP A 146 44.20 4.71 14.01
CA ASP A 146 43.85 6.09 13.68
C ASP A 146 42.64 6.15 12.74
N ASN A 147 42.60 5.29 11.72
CA ASN A 147 41.43 5.14 10.85
C ASN A 147 40.19 4.69 11.63
N TYR A 148 40.37 3.79 12.59
CA TYR A 148 39.27 3.30 13.41
C TYR A 148 38.62 4.44 14.21
N GLU A 149 39.44 5.17 14.98
CA GLU A 149 38.96 6.26 15.84
C GLU A 149 38.38 7.42 15.03
N ARG A 150 38.98 7.75 13.88
CA ARG A 150 38.54 8.90 13.08
C ARG A 150 37.32 8.61 12.22
N GLN A 151 37.20 7.39 11.67
CA GLN A 151 36.22 7.08 10.62
C GLN A 151 35.29 5.94 10.99
N VAL A 152 35.83 4.77 11.33
CA VAL A 152 35.03 3.55 11.55
C VAL A 152 34.07 3.71 12.73
N LYS A 153 34.56 4.20 13.87
CA LYS A 153 33.77 4.33 15.10
C LYS A 153 32.53 5.20 14.90
N LYS A 154 32.70 6.36 14.25
CA LYS A 154 31.59 7.26 13.91
C LYS A 154 30.60 6.60 12.94
N ALA A 155 31.10 5.86 11.95
CA ALA A 155 30.25 5.15 11.01
C ALA A 155 29.42 4.04 11.69
N LEU A 156 30.03 3.30 12.63
CA LEU A 156 29.33 2.30 13.45
C LEU A 156 28.26 2.97 14.33
N GLU A 157 28.59 4.05 15.03
CA GLU A 157 27.64 4.78 15.88
C GLU A 157 26.40 5.26 15.10
N ASN A 158 26.59 5.74 13.87
CA ASN A 158 25.51 6.17 12.98
C ASN A 158 24.61 5.01 12.49
N LEU A 159 25.08 3.77 12.60
CA LEU A 159 24.33 2.57 12.20
C LEU A 159 23.57 1.94 13.37
N LEU A 160 24.11 2.04 14.59
CA LEU A 160 23.60 1.33 15.78
C LEU A 160 22.09 1.50 16.03
N GLY A 161 21.53 2.68 15.76
CA GLY A 161 20.12 2.98 16.04
C GLY A 161 19.16 2.08 15.27
N ASP A 162 19.45 1.83 14.00
CA ASP A 162 18.52 1.12 13.10
C ASP A 162 19.04 -0.25 12.66
N HIS A 163 20.30 -0.59 12.98
CA HIS A 163 20.96 -1.77 12.40
C HIS A 163 20.29 -3.08 12.81
N ARG A 164 19.83 -3.20 14.05
CA ARG A 164 19.05 -4.38 14.47
C ARG A 164 17.73 -4.51 13.70
N ALA A 165 17.02 -3.39 13.49
CA ALA A 165 15.79 -3.38 12.69
C ALA A 165 16.07 -3.76 11.24
N TYR A 166 17.19 -3.28 10.67
CA TYR A 166 17.65 -3.68 9.35
C TYR A 166 17.92 -5.18 9.26
N LEU A 167 18.61 -5.78 10.23
CA LEU A 167 18.90 -7.23 10.22
C LEU A 167 17.60 -8.05 10.25
N HIS A 168 16.58 -7.62 10.99
CA HIS A 168 15.26 -8.24 10.96
C HIS A 168 14.51 -8.02 9.65
N SER A 169 14.62 -6.82 9.06
CA SER A 169 13.94 -6.45 7.81
C SER A 169 14.55 -7.13 6.58
N MET A 170 15.87 -7.32 6.54
CA MET A 170 16.60 -7.93 5.41
C MET A 170 16.24 -9.42 5.19
N ALA A 171 15.72 -10.11 6.20
CA ALA A 171 15.25 -11.50 6.06
C ALA A 171 13.92 -11.61 5.26
N ARG A 172 13.24 -10.50 4.98
CA ARG A 172 11.96 -10.47 4.24
C ARG A 172 12.17 -10.15 2.77
N ASN A 173 11.36 -10.78 1.92
CA ASN A 173 11.32 -10.52 0.48
C ASN A 173 10.44 -9.30 0.16
N TRP A 174 10.93 -8.09 0.47
CA TRP A 174 10.19 -6.85 0.22
C TRP A 174 9.95 -6.55 -1.27
N GLU A 175 10.87 -6.95 -2.15
CA GLU A 175 10.73 -6.72 -3.59
C GLU A 175 9.60 -7.57 -4.17
N GLY A 176 9.56 -8.86 -3.83
CA GLY A 176 8.45 -9.73 -4.23
C GLY A 176 7.10 -9.27 -3.68
N GLN A 177 7.05 -8.81 -2.42
CA GLN A 177 5.81 -8.25 -1.84
C GLN A 177 5.34 -6.98 -2.57
N MET A 178 6.27 -6.12 -2.97
CA MET A 178 5.94 -4.91 -3.74
C MET A 178 5.40 -5.26 -5.13
N GLU A 179 6.00 -6.22 -5.82
CA GLU A 179 5.55 -6.70 -7.13
C GLU A 179 4.15 -7.32 -7.04
N GLU A 180 3.92 -8.17 -6.04
CA GLU A 180 2.62 -8.80 -5.78
C GLU A 180 1.53 -7.75 -5.51
N LEU A 181 1.79 -6.77 -4.63
CA LEU A 181 0.84 -5.69 -4.34
C LEU A 181 0.57 -4.82 -5.57
N ASN A 182 1.59 -4.50 -6.37
CA ASN A 182 1.39 -3.75 -7.61
C ASN A 182 0.51 -4.51 -8.60
N ALA A 183 0.71 -5.83 -8.73
CA ALA A 183 -0.13 -6.67 -9.59
C ALA A 183 -1.59 -6.72 -9.11
N LYS A 184 -1.81 -6.90 -7.80
CA LYS A 184 -3.16 -6.90 -7.20
C LYS A 184 -3.87 -5.55 -7.36
N ILE A 185 -3.16 -4.44 -7.12
CA ILE A 185 -3.70 -3.09 -7.31
C ILE A 185 -4.08 -2.84 -8.77
N ALA A 186 -3.22 -3.25 -9.72
CA ALA A 186 -3.51 -3.10 -11.14
C ALA A 186 -4.78 -3.88 -11.54
N HIS A 187 -4.87 -5.15 -11.12
CA HIS A 187 -6.03 -5.99 -11.36
C HIS A 187 -7.34 -5.38 -10.82
N GLU A 188 -7.34 -4.97 -9.55
CA GLU A 188 -8.54 -4.38 -8.92
C GLU A 188 -8.88 -3.00 -9.51
N SER A 189 -7.89 -2.24 -9.98
CA SER A 189 -8.11 -0.98 -10.71
C SER A 189 -8.76 -1.20 -12.08
N ASP A 190 -8.36 -2.25 -12.80
CA ASP A 190 -8.96 -2.63 -14.07
C ASP A 190 -10.42 -3.07 -13.86
N GLN A 191 -10.68 -3.88 -12.83
CA GLN A 191 -12.02 -4.29 -12.44
C GLN A 191 -12.90 -3.10 -12.04
N LYS A 192 -12.36 -2.14 -11.26
CA LYS A 192 -13.07 -0.90 -10.93
C LYS A 192 -13.46 -0.13 -12.20
N THR A 193 -12.59 -0.09 -13.19
CA THR A 193 -12.84 0.60 -14.46
C THR A 193 -13.97 -0.09 -15.23
N ALA A 194 -13.95 -1.43 -15.31
CA ALA A 194 -15.02 -2.22 -15.92
C ALA A 194 -16.36 -2.04 -15.19
N LEU A 195 -16.38 -2.14 -13.86
CA LEU A 195 -17.58 -1.91 -13.04
C LEU A 195 -18.13 -0.48 -13.21
N SER A 196 -17.26 0.52 -13.29
CA SER A 196 -17.67 1.91 -13.50
C SER A 196 -18.26 2.14 -14.89
N ALA A 197 -17.75 1.46 -15.92
CA ALA A 197 -18.33 1.47 -17.26
C ALA A 197 -19.71 0.80 -17.26
N PHE A 198 -19.83 -0.37 -16.63
CA PHE A 198 -21.09 -1.08 -16.48
C PHE A 198 -22.16 -0.25 -15.75
N VAL A 199 -21.81 0.46 -14.67
CA VAL A 199 -22.75 1.38 -13.99
C VAL A 199 -23.26 2.48 -14.93
N LYS A 200 -22.41 3.01 -15.83
CA LYS A 200 -22.82 4.02 -16.81
C LYS A 200 -23.78 3.43 -17.85
N GLU A 201 -23.52 2.22 -18.31
CA GLU A 201 -24.39 1.49 -19.23
C GLU A 201 -25.77 1.23 -18.59
N LEU A 202 -25.81 0.74 -17.34
CA LEU A 202 -27.05 0.56 -16.60
C LEU A 202 -27.83 1.87 -16.43
N GLN A 203 -27.15 2.99 -16.15
CA GLN A 203 -27.79 4.30 -16.03
C GLN A 203 -28.41 4.76 -17.35
N GLU A 204 -27.75 4.51 -18.47
CA GLU A 204 -28.31 4.86 -19.78
C GLU A 204 -29.50 3.96 -20.14
N GLN A 205 -29.41 2.66 -19.85
CA GLN A 205 -30.52 1.73 -20.03
C GLN A 205 -31.73 2.14 -19.16
N ALA A 206 -31.50 2.51 -17.90
CA ALA A 206 -32.54 3.01 -17.01
C ALA A 206 -33.19 4.31 -17.52
N ARG A 207 -32.43 5.20 -18.17
CA ARG A 207 -33.00 6.40 -18.82
C ARG A 207 -33.89 6.05 -20.01
N VAL A 208 -33.51 5.08 -20.82
CA VAL A 208 -34.33 4.61 -21.94
C VAL A 208 -35.63 3.99 -21.41
N ASP A 209 -35.52 3.10 -20.43
CA ASP A 209 -36.66 2.44 -19.80
C ASP A 209 -37.59 3.46 -19.11
N ALA A 210 -37.05 4.48 -18.44
CA ALA A 210 -37.81 5.57 -17.83
C ALA A 210 -38.64 6.37 -18.85
N LYS A 211 -38.07 6.70 -20.02
CA LYS A 211 -38.80 7.40 -21.10
C LYS A 211 -39.93 6.56 -21.69
N LEU A 212 -39.75 5.24 -21.75
CA LEU A 212 -40.79 4.32 -22.18
C LEU A 212 -41.89 4.19 -21.11
N LEU A 213 -41.50 4.17 -19.83
CA LEU A 213 -42.44 4.09 -18.70
C LEU A 213 -43.35 5.32 -18.62
N GLN A 214 -42.86 6.52 -18.94
CA GLN A 214 -43.70 7.74 -19.02
C GLN A 214 -44.85 7.64 -20.03
N ARG A 215 -44.79 6.70 -20.98
CA ARG A 215 -45.84 6.46 -21.98
C ARG A 215 -46.85 5.41 -21.54
N THR A 216 -46.68 4.83 -20.35
CA THR A 216 -47.54 3.78 -19.78
C THR A 216 -48.30 4.29 -18.55
N ASP A 217 -49.29 3.53 -18.09
CA ASP A 217 -50.07 3.87 -16.89
C ASP A 217 -49.18 3.81 -15.64
N LEU A 218 -49.07 4.93 -14.91
CA LEU A 218 -48.16 5.12 -13.77
C LEU A 218 -48.85 4.88 -12.42
N THR A 219 -49.96 4.16 -12.41
CA THR A 219 -50.71 3.81 -11.20
C THR A 219 -49.83 2.94 -10.27
N GLY A 220 -49.50 3.47 -9.08
CA GLY A 220 -48.69 2.78 -8.06
C GLY A 220 -47.23 3.25 -7.91
N LEU A 221 -46.82 4.31 -8.62
CA LEU A 221 -45.50 4.93 -8.47
C LEU A 221 -45.40 5.70 -7.14
N GLN A 222 -44.39 5.39 -6.32
CA GLN A 222 -44.18 6.12 -5.06
C GLN A 222 -43.55 7.51 -5.30
N PRO A 223 -43.71 8.48 -4.37
CA PRO A 223 -43.14 9.82 -4.51
C PRO A 223 -41.60 9.87 -4.66
N ALA A 224 -40.88 8.89 -4.10
CA ALA A 224 -39.43 8.77 -4.27
C ALA A 224 -39.07 8.26 -5.68
N GLU A 225 -39.81 7.27 -6.18
CA GLU A 225 -39.63 6.69 -7.51
C GLU A 225 -39.96 7.68 -8.61
N LYS A 226 -40.99 8.51 -8.38
CA LYS A 226 -41.34 9.62 -9.26
C LYS A 226 -40.19 10.63 -9.40
N ARG A 227 -39.55 11.01 -8.30
CA ARG A 227 -38.39 11.90 -8.33
C ARG A 227 -37.21 11.31 -9.11
N VAL A 228 -36.96 10.01 -8.97
CA VAL A 228 -35.91 9.32 -9.75
C VAL A 228 -36.28 9.26 -11.23
N LEU A 229 -37.53 8.96 -11.55
CA LEU A 229 -38.05 8.94 -12.92
C LEU A 229 -37.94 10.32 -13.59
N ASP A 230 -38.36 11.37 -12.89
CA ASP A 230 -38.30 12.76 -13.35
C ASP A 230 -36.84 13.20 -13.56
N TRP A 231 -35.94 12.86 -12.63
CA TRP A 231 -34.50 13.10 -12.75
C TRP A 231 -33.88 12.37 -13.95
N LEU A 232 -34.21 11.08 -14.16
CA LEU A 232 -33.71 10.29 -15.30
C LEU A 232 -34.21 10.83 -16.64
N CYS A 233 -35.43 11.36 -16.68
CA CYS A 233 -36.02 11.95 -17.88
C CYS A 233 -35.64 13.42 -18.11
N GLY A 234 -34.86 14.04 -17.21
CA GLY A 234 -34.43 15.43 -17.34
C GLY A 234 -35.51 16.46 -17.02
N ALA A 235 -36.59 16.07 -16.33
CA ALA A 235 -37.56 17.00 -15.77
C ALA A 235 -36.98 17.58 -14.47
N HIS A 236 -36.25 18.69 -14.59
CA HIS A 236 -35.92 19.50 -13.43
C HIS A 236 -37.22 20.08 -12.83
N GLU A 237 -37.51 19.78 -11.57
CA GLU A 237 -38.48 20.57 -10.80
C GLU A 237 -38.03 22.04 -10.84
N PRO A 238 -38.92 23.01 -11.14
CA PRO A 238 -38.64 24.41 -10.84
C PRO A 238 -38.43 24.54 -9.33
N ALA A 239 -37.36 25.24 -8.94
CA ALA A 239 -37.02 25.47 -7.53
C ALA A 239 -38.25 25.95 -6.73
N PRO A 240 -38.50 25.43 -5.52
CA PRO A 240 -39.61 25.88 -4.71
C PRO A 240 -39.35 27.31 -4.20
N ASP A 241 -40.37 28.15 -4.34
CA ASP A 241 -40.57 29.49 -3.75
C ASP A 241 -39.64 30.62 -4.18
N ALA A 242 -39.93 31.22 -5.34
CA ALA A 242 -39.87 32.68 -5.45
C ALA A 242 -41.08 33.26 -4.71
N ALA A 243 -40.89 33.64 -3.44
CA ALA A 243 -41.87 34.43 -2.70
C ALA A 243 -42.23 35.70 -3.50
N PRO A 244 -43.52 36.09 -3.60
CA PRO A 244 -43.87 37.36 -4.21
C PRO A 244 -43.32 38.48 -3.33
N VAL A 245 -42.43 39.29 -3.90
CA VAL A 245 -42.03 40.57 -3.32
C VAL A 245 -43.29 41.43 -3.24
N ALA A 246 -43.82 41.58 -2.03
CA ALA A 246 -44.86 42.56 -1.76
C ALA A 246 -44.22 43.95 -1.85
N GLU A 247 -44.53 44.68 -2.92
CA GLU A 247 -44.33 46.12 -2.96
C GLU A 247 -45.21 46.77 -1.88
N LYS A 248 -44.58 47.46 -0.94
CA LYS A 248 -45.03 48.71 -0.34
C LYS A 248 -43.87 49.44 0.33
#